data_AF-A0A8T7CAJ3-F1
#
_entry.id   AF-A0A8T7CAJ3-F1
#
_cell.length_a   1.000
_cell.length_b   1.000
_cell.length_c   1.000
_cell.angle_alpha   90.00
_cell.angle_beta   90.00
_cell.angle_gamma   90.00
#
_symmetry.space_group_name_H-M   'P 1'
#
loop_
_entity.id
_entity.type
_entity.pdbx_description
1 polymer ?
#
loop_
_entity_poly.entity_id
_entity_poly.type
_entity_poly.pdbx_seq_one_letter_code
_entity_poly.pdbx_strand_id
1 'polypeptide(L)' 'MLTLKRRRGESIRVFPDEALDLNMTVGELFRDAEIVIEVRETHRGSVSVGIEAPAQLKIWRDKPRREHE' A
#
# COMPACT_ATOMS: atom_id res chain seq x y z
N MET A 1 5.29 0.03 9.85
CA MET A 1 5.19 1.07 8.81
C MET A 1 6.19 0.82 7.68
N LEU A 2 5.72 0.87 6.43
CA LEU A 2 6.54 0.85 5.21
C LEU A 2 6.57 2.27 4.60
N THR A 3 7.75 2.78 4.25
CA THR A 3 7.89 4.10 3.60
C THR A 3 8.42 3.96 2.18
N LEU A 4 7.77 4.63 1.23
CA LEU A 4 8.12 4.56 -0.19
C LEU A 4 7.97 5.91 -0.90
N LYS A 5 8.93 6.22 -1.76
CA LYS A 5 8.87 7.40 -2.64
C LYS A 5 8.05 7.10 -3.88
N ARG A 6 7.06 7.94 -4.19
CA ARG A 6 6.19 7.87 -5.37
C ARG A 6 6.27 9.13 -6.22
N ARG A 7 6.18 8.99 -7.54
CA ARG A 7 6.00 10.09 -8.52
C ARG A 7 4.60 10.06 -9.11
N ARG A 8 4.24 11.12 -9.85
CA ARG A 8 3.00 11.15 -10.63
C ARG A 8 2.93 9.92 -11.55
N GLY A 9 1.80 9.20 -11.49
CA GLY A 9 1.57 8.00 -12.30
C GLY A 9 2.09 6.69 -11.68
N GLU A 10 2.81 6.74 -10.56
CA GLU A 10 3.17 5.52 -9.82
C GLU A 10 2.05 5.13 -8.86
N SER A 11 1.78 3.82 -8.75
CA SER A 11 0.74 3.28 -7.88
C SER A 11 1.33 2.45 -6.73
N ILE A 12 0.50 2.26 -5.72
CA ILE A 12 0.71 1.37 -4.58
C ILE A 12 -0.47 0.42 -4.59
N ARG A 13 -0.20 -0.88 -4.59
CA ARG A 13 -1.24 -1.91 -4.55
C ARG A 13 -1.26 -2.53 -3.16
N VAL A 14 -2.46 -2.63 -2.59
CA VAL A 14 -2.70 -3.31 -1.31
C VAL A 14 -3.68 -4.45 -1.61
N PHE A 15 -3.33 -5.67 -1.22
CA PHE A 15 -4.14 -6.86 -1.47
C PHE A 15 -3.89 -7.91 -0.39
N PRO A 16 -4.80 -8.88 -0.19
CA PRO A 16 -4.59 -10.00 0.73
C PRO A 16 -3.24 -10.70 0.52
N ASP A 17 -2.57 -11.03 1.62
CA ASP A 17 -1.47 -11.97 1.55
C ASP A 17 -1.99 -13.37 1.15
N GLU A 18 -1.14 -14.17 0.49
CA GLU A 18 -1.50 -15.53 0.05
C GLU A 18 -1.79 -16.45 1.24
N ALA A 19 -1.25 -16.14 2.42
CA ALA A 19 -1.51 -16.86 3.66
C ALA A 19 -2.78 -16.37 4.40
N LEU A 20 -3.53 -15.40 3.87
CA LEU A 20 -4.78 -14.95 4.50
C LEU A 20 -5.83 -16.07 4.46
N ASP A 21 -6.40 -16.39 5.62
CA ASP A 21 -7.55 -17.30 5.71
C ASP A 21 -8.74 -16.71 4.94
N LEU A 22 -9.22 -17.44 3.93
CA LEU A 22 -10.34 -17.03 3.09
C LEU A 22 -11.68 -16.94 3.84
N ASN A 23 -11.78 -17.57 5.01
CA ASN A 23 -12.97 -17.49 5.85
C ASN A 23 -12.90 -16.35 6.87
N MET A 24 -11.75 -15.66 6.98
CA MET A 24 -11.62 -14.50 7.86
C MET A 24 -12.59 -13.40 7.42
N THR A 25 -13.35 -12.86 8.36
CA THR A 25 -14.23 -11.74 8.08
C THR A 25 -13.43 -10.44 7.98
N VAL A 26 -13.98 -9.46 7.26
CA VAL A 26 -13.39 -8.11 7.20
C VAL A 26 -13.28 -7.48 8.60
N GLY A 27 -14.26 -7.73 9.48
CA GLY A 27 -14.22 -7.23 10.85
C GLY A 27 -13.09 -7.84 11.69
N GLU A 28 -12.68 -9.06 11.40
CA GLU A 28 -11.51 -9.68 12.02
C GLU A 28 -10.20 -9.13 11.45
N LEU A 29 -10.14 -8.96 10.12
CA LEU A 29 -8.97 -8.41 9.44
C LEU A 29 -8.60 -7.01 9.93
N PHE A 30 -9.61 -6.18 10.22
CA PHE A 30 -9.44 -4.79 10.66
C PHE A 30 -9.71 -4.58 12.15
N ARG A 31 -9.74 -5.66 12.96
CA ARG A 31 -10.04 -5.55 14.39
C ARG A 31 -9.01 -4.72 15.14
N ASP A 32 -7.73 -4.98 14.87
CA ASP A 32 -6.61 -4.44 15.64
C ASP A 32 -5.77 -3.43 14.84
N ALA A 33 -6.05 -3.25 13.54
CA ALA A 33 -5.29 -2.36 12.67
C ALA A 33 -6.15 -1.83 11.51
N GLU A 34 -5.95 -0.56 11.16
CA GLU A 34 -6.49 0.07 9.96
C GLU A 34 -5.42 0.20 8.86
N ILE A 35 -5.84 0.61 7.66
CA ILE A 35 -4.88 1.05 6.64
C ILE A 35 -4.66 2.56 6.82
N VAL A 36 -3.47 2.95 7.24
CA VAL A 36 -3.06 4.35 7.33
C VAL A 36 -2.16 4.69 6.15
N ILE A 37 -2.50 5.76 5.43
CA ILE A 37 -1.68 6.33 4.36
C ILE A 37 -1.32 7.74 4.75
N GLU A 38 -0.03 8.00 4.95
CA GLU A 38 0.47 9.30 5.39
C GLU A 38 1.46 9.87 4.38
N VAL A 39 1.30 11.15 4.02
CA VAL A 39 2.32 11.90 3.29
C VAL A 39 3.37 12.38 4.29
N ARG A 40 4.53 11.72 4.30
CA ARG A 40 5.63 12.05 5.22
C ARG A 40 6.44 13.25 4.74
N GLU A 41 6.73 13.32 3.45
CA GLU A 41 7.50 14.40 2.85
C GLU A 41 7.08 14.66 1.41
N THR A 42 7.16 15.91 0.98
CA THR A 42 6.97 16.31 -0.41
C THR A 42 8.24 16.93 -0.97
N HIS A 43 8.70 16.40 -2.11
CA HIS A 43 9.82 16.92 -2.88
C HIS A 43 9.35 17.33 -4.28
N ARG A 44 10.15 18.10 -5.02
CA ARG A 44 9.79 18.52 -6.38
C ARG A 44 9.59 17.29 -7.28
N GLY A 45 8.35 16.97 -7.61
CA GLY A 45 7.98 15.84 -8.46
C GLY A 45 7.94 14.46 -7.78
N SER A 46 8.10 14.36 -6.46
CA SER A 46 7.95 13.09 -5.73
C SER A 46 7.44 13.27 -4.31
N VAL A 47 6.72 12.29 -3.79
CA VAL A 47 6.17 12.27 -2.43
C VAL A 47 6.66 11.02 -1.71
N SER A 48 7.07 11.17 -0.45
CA SER A 48 7.32 10.05 0.45
C SER A 48 6.01 9.68 1.15
N VAL A 49 5.54 8.46 0.93
CA VAL A 49 4.30 7.93 1.49
C VAL A 49 4.64 6.86 2.51
N GLY A 50 4.17 7.03 3.74
CA GLY A 50 4.14 6.01 4.78
C GLY A 50 2.85 5.22 4.69
N ILE A 51 2.95 3.89 4.81
CA ILE A 51 1.80 2.99 4.79
C ILE A 51 1.89 2.05 5.96
N GLU A 52 0.80 1.98 6.70
CA GLU A 52 0.54 0.99 7.73
C GLU A 52 -0.71 0.21 7.34
N ALA A 53 -0.69 -1.09 7.55
CA ALA A 53 -1.79 -1.97 7.21
C ALA A 53 -1.70 -3.22 8.10
N PRO A 54 -2.81 -3.95 8.28
CA PRO A 54 -2.80 -5.28 8.88
C PRO A 54 -1.73 -6.17 8.23
N ALA A 55 -1.03 -6.98 9.04
CA ALA A 55 0.06 -7.84 8.57
C ALA A 55 -0.39 -8.88 7.53
N GLN A 56 -1.69 -9.17 7.49
CA GLN A 56 -2.33 -10.07 6.55
C GLN A 56 -2.60 -9.41 5.18
N LEU A 57 -2.24 -8.13 5.02
CA LEU A 57 -2.28 -7.42 3.75
C LEU A 57 -0.86 -7.20 3.21
N LYS A 58 -0.69 -7.49 1.93
CA LYS A 58 0.54 -7.27 1.18
C LYS A 58 0.51 -5.91 0.50
N ILE A 59 1.59 -5.16 0.66
CA ILE A 59 1.80 -3.86 0.02
C ILE A 59 2.83 -4.03 -1.10
N TRP A 60 2.43 -3.77 -2.34
CA TRP A 60 3.28 -3.92 -3.52
C TRP A 60 3.48 -2.60 -4.26
N ARG A 61 4.70 -2.42 -4.77
CA ARG A 61 5.08 -1.25 -5.57
C ARG A 61 4.94 -1.60 -7.03
N ASP A 62 4.05 -0.92 -7.73
CA ASP A 62 3.99 -1.06 -9.18
C ASP A 62 5.18 -0.34 -9.82
N LYS A 63 5.66 -0.86 -10.94
CA LYS A 63 6.53 -0.09 -11.83
C LYS A 63 5.61 0.74 -12.74
N PRO A 64 5.98 1.99 -13.08
CA PRO A 64 5.16 2.80 -13.96
C PRO A 64 4.88 2.02 -15.25
N ARG A 65 3.60 1.86 -15.59
CA ARG A 65 3.17 1.28 -16.85
C ARG A 65 3.70 2.21 -17.95
N ARG A 66 4.61 1.71 -18.80
CA ARG A 66 5.01 2.46 -20.00
C ARG A 66 3.83 2.40 -20.96
N GLU A 67 3.05 3.46 -21.03
CA GLU A 67 2.10 3.68 -22.12
C GLU A 67 2.88 4.12 -23.36
N HIS A 68 3.41 3.15 -24.10
CA HIS A 68 3.81 3.30 -25.49
C HIS A 68 3.62 1.94 -26.17
N GLU A 69 2.44 1.76 -26.75
CA GLU A 69 2.19 0.90 -27.92
C GLU A 69 1.17 1.60 -28.81
#